data_AF-A0A9N9GUB8-F1
#
_entry.id   AF-A0A9N9GUB8-F1
#
_cell.length_a   1.000
_cell.length_b   1.000
_cell.length_c   1.000
_cell.angle_alpha   90.00
_cell.angle_beta   90.00
_cell.angle_gamma   90.00
#
_symmetry.space_group_name_H-M   'P 1'
#
loop_
_entity.id
_entity.type
_entity.pdbx_description
1 polymer ?
#
loop_
_entity_poly.entity_id
_entity_poly.type
_entity_poly.pdbx_seq_one_letter_code
_entity_poly.pdbx_strand_id
1 'polypeptide(L)'
;MRLFTFSSRRTILLFHNSFANCRILSQIRLKNQITTQAITKNDTITKEEAEDNTDNMRLIFESSNFRLVRLLKFISVSFLGQNNLIIDETVKSFGITKDLIAAAFMASATSTFMVHHFFSRYVTKIYLHQPKTLPTSFTPTTINPYTKMTIETRSLFALPKLTTVELRHLNPMNRSYITWRVKKKYLDFCKKKGIKPPAQKKFWVDYESSKNDVEIVKKIVNVINESNRIDMI
;
A
#
# COMPACT_ATOMS: atom_id res chain seq x y z
N MET A 1 20.00 -6.21 -62.02
CA MET A 1 18.84 -5.30 -62.13
C MET A 1 17.55 -6.11 -61.97
N ARG A 2 17.02 -6.22 -60.75
CA ARG A 2 15.61 -6.52 -60.44
C ARG A 2 15.27 -5.81 -59.13
N LEU A 3 14.42 -4.80 -59.25
CA LEU A 3 13.85 -4.02 -58.15
C LEU A 3 12.82 -4.88 -57.41
N PHE A 4 12.93 -4.95 -56.09
CA PHE A 4 11.81 -5.37 -55.23
C PHE A 4 11.29 -4.13 -54.50
N THR A 5 10.04 -3.82 -54.80
CA THR A 5 9.23 -2.76 -54.20
C THR A 5 8.83 -3.17 -52.78
N PHE A 6 9.15 -2.31 -51.81
CA PHE A 6 8.76 -2.47 -50.41
C PHE A 6 7.29 -2.04 -50.24
N SER A 7 6.42 -2.99 -49.93
CA SER A 7 4.99 -2.73 -49.67
C SER A 7 4.78 -2.19 -48.26
N SER A 8 4.41 -0.91 -48.21
CA SER A 8 4.00 -0.14 -47.03
C SER A 8 2.62 -0.59 -46.53
N ARG A 9 2.54 -1.60 -45.66
CA ARG A 9 1.30 -1.99 -44.93
C ARG A 9 1.49 -2.48 -43.49
N ARG A 10 2.53 -2.03 -42.77
CA ARG A 10 2.72 -2.41 -41.34
C ARG A 10 2.60 -1.28 -40.31
N THR A 11 2.36 -0.04 -40.73
CA THR A 11 2.42 1.12 -39.81
C THR A 11 1.06 1.57 -39.26
N ILE A 12 -0.06 1.02 -39.71
CA ILE A 12 -1.40 1.51 -39.33
C ILE A 12 -1.97 0.78 -38.09
N LEU A 13 -1.46 -0.39 -37.71
CA LEU A 13 -1.97 -1.16 -36.57
C LEU A 13 -1.42 -0.75 -35.20
N LEU A 14 -0.49 0.21 -35.13
CA LEU A 14 0.01 0.75 -33.86
C LEU A 14 -0.81 1.95 -33.33
N PHE A 15 -1.66 2.56 -34.14
CA PHE A 15 -2.48 3.70 -33.69
C PHE A 15 -3.84 3.32 -33.11
N HIS A 16 -4.39 2.14 -33.42
CA HIS A 16 -5.68 1.72 -32.88
C HIS A 16 -5.62 1.25 -31.41
N ASN A 17 -4.48 0.70 -30.97
CA ASN A 17 -4.28 0.32 -29.57
C ASN A 17 -4.07 1.52 -28.62
N SER A 18 -3.69 2.69 -29.15
CA SER A 18 -3.53 3.92 -28.35
C SER A 18 -4.88 4.56 -28.00
N PHE A 19 -5.89 4.44 -28.86
CA PHE A 19 -7.21 5.02 -28.60
C PHE A 19 -8.06 4.21 -27.60
N ALA A 20 -7.92 2.88 -27.58
CA ALA A 20 -8.60 2.04 -26.59
C ALA A 20 -8.09 2.31 -25.16
N ASN A 21 -6.78 2.53 -24.99
CA ASN A 21 -6.19 2.90 -23.71
C ASN A 21 -6.67 4.28 -23.21
N CYS A 22 -6.93 5.23 -24.10
CA CYS A 22 -7.43 6.57 -23.72
C CYS A 22 -8.88 6.55 -23.19
N ARG A 23 -9.76 5.71 -23.76
CA ARG A 23 -11.14 5.54 -23.26
C ARG A 23 -11.21 4.78 -21.94
N ILE A 24 -10.30 3.83 -21.70
CA ILE A 24 -10.23 3.11 -20.43
C ILE A 24 -9.69 4.02 -19.32
N LEU A 25 -8.68 4.86 -19.62
CA LEU A 25 -8.18 5.86 -18.67
C LEU A 25 -9.25 6.90 -18.30
N SER A 26 -10.10 7.34 -19.24
CA SER A 26 -11.19 8.26 -18.92
C SER A 26 -12.30 7.62 -18.08
N GLN A 27 -12.67 6.36 -18.37
CA GLN A 27 -13.65 5.60 -17.60
C GLN A 27 -13.15 5.24 -16.18
N ILE A 28 -11.86 4.92 -16.02
CA ILE A 28 -11.22 4.70 -14.71
C ILE A 28 -11.12 6.02 -13.92
N ARG A 29 -10.85 7.15 -14.59
CA ARG A 29 -10.83 8.48 -13.95
C ARG A 29 -12.21 8.90 -13.47
N LEU A 30 -13.26 8.64 -14.26
CA LEU A 30 -14.66 8.86 -13.90
C LEU A 30 -15.11 7.94 -12.75
N LYS A 31 -14.80 6.63 -12.82
CA LYS A 31 -15.10 5.71 -11.71
C LYS A 31 -14.36 6.10 -10.43
N ASN A 32 -13.09 6.50 -10.51
CA ASN A 32 -12.35 6.98 -9.34
C ASN A 32 -12.92 8.29 -8.78
N GLN A 33 -13.42 9.21 -9.61
CA GLN A 33 -14.09 10.43 -9.13
C GLN A 33 -15.42 10.10 -8.43
N ILE A 34 -16.22 9.19 -8.99
CA ILE A 34 -17.48 8.74 -8.38
C ILE A 34 -17.22 7.96 -7.08
N THR A 35 -16.19 7.11 -7.03
CA THR A 35 -15.78 6.42 -5.80
C THR A 35 -15.21 7.40 -4.77
N THR A 36 -14.47 8.43 -5.19
CA THR A 36 -13.98 9.46 -4.25
C THR A 36 -15.14 10.25 -3.65
N GLN A 37 -16.16 10.61 -4.45
CA GLN A 37 -17.35 11.32 -3.95
C GLN A 37 -18.28 10.42 -3.11
N ALA A 38 -18.38 9.12 -3.42
CA ALA A 38 -19.12 8.16 -2.61
C ALA A 38 -18.41 7.87 -1.27
N ILE A 39 -17.09 7.92 -1.22
CA ILE A 39 -16.31 7.81 0.03
C ILE A 39 -16.51 9.08 0.88
N THR A 40 -16.50 10.29 0.30
CA THR A 40 -16.81 11.51 1.08
C THR A 40 -18.23 11.53 1.63
N LYS A 41 -19.18 10.84 0.97
CA LYS A 41 -20.57 10.75 1.44
C LYS A 41 -20.76 9.66 2.49
N ASN A 42 -20.07 8.53 2.38
CA ASN A 42 -20.10 7.43 3.36
C ASN A 42 -19.28 7.73 4.63
N ASP A 43 -18.31 8.65 4.55
CA ASP A 43 -17.64 9.25 5.71
C ASP A 43 -18.60 10.11 6.56
N THR A 44 -19.82 10.36 6.08
CA THR A 44 -20.86 11.04 6.87
C THR A 44 -21.70 10.06 7.71
N ILE A 45 -21.72 8.77 7.36
CA ILE A 45 -22.64 7.78 7.98
C ILE A 45 -21.90 6.83 8.95
N THR A 46 -20.56 6.81 8.96
CA THR A 46 -19.77 6.15 10.02
C THR A 46 -19.32 7.12 11.12
N LYS A 47 -19.97 8.28 11.24
CA LYS A 47 -19.68 9.31 12.25
C LYS A 47 -20.29 9.05 13.63
N GLU A 48 -21.09 8.01 13.83
CA GLU A 48 -21.75 7.77 15.12
C GLU A 48 -20.97 6.85 16.10
N GLU A 49 -19.78 6.36 15.73
CA GLU A 49 -18.83 5.74 16.69
C GLU A 49 -17.45 6.45 16.73
N ALA A 50 -17.35 7.64 16.14
CA ALA A 50 -16.12 8.45 16.12
C ALA A 50 -16.23 9.72 16.99
N GLU A 51 -17.12 9.71 17.97
CA GLU A 51 -17.27 10.79 18.94
C GLU A 51 -16.49 10.44 20.22
N ASP A 52 -15.20 10.84 20.23
CA ASP A 52 -14.38 11.23 21.40
C ASP A 52 -12.88 10.89 21.21
N ASN A 53 -12.25 11.52 20.22
CA ASN A 53 -10.87 12.03 20.30
C ASN A 53 -10.46 12.58 18.94
N THR A 54 -10.73 13.86 18.68
CA THR A 54 -9.96 14.60 17.68
C THR A 54 -8.55 14.86 18.22
N ASP A 55 -7.74 13.80 18.34
CA ASP A 55 -6.30 13.91 18.55
C ASP A 55 -5.71 14.62 17.32
N ASN A 56 -4.93 15.67 17.56
CA ASN A 56 -4.23 16.37 16.49
C ASN A 56 -3.21 15.41 15.86
N MET A 57 -3.53 14.87 14.69
CA MET A 57 -2.64 13.99 13.95
C MET A 57 -1.60 14.82 13.19
N ARG A 58 -0.34 14.75 13.60
CA ARG A 58 0.77 15.38 12.88
C ARG A 58 1.41 14.36 11.94
N LEU A 59 1.52 14.71 10.66
CA LEU A 59 2.32 13.95 9.71
C LEU A 59 3.81 14.10 10.07
N ILE A 60 4.47 12.98 10.38
CA ILE A 60 5.89 12.97 10.77
C ILE A 60 6.78 12.30 9.71
N PHE A 61 6.19 11.45 8.88
CA PHE A 61 6.93 10.70 7.86
C PHE A 61 6.08 10.56 6.60
N GLU A 62 6.71 10.84 5.47
CA GLU A 62 6.22 10.48 4.15
C GLU A 62 7.37 9.86 3.36
N SER A 63 7.16 8.63 2.90
CA SER A 63 8.11 7.93 2.03
C SER A 63 8.26 8.69 0.71
N SER A 64 9.47 8.82 0.19
CA SER A 64 9.68 9.39 -1.16
C SER A 64 9.10 8.52 -2.28
N ASN A 65 9.12 7.19 -2.09
CA ASN A 65 8.81 6.19 -3.12
C ASN A 65 7.34 5.73 -3.15
N PHE A 66 6.45 6.34 -2.36
CA PHE A 66 5.05 5.90 -2.26
C PHE A 66 4.31 5.91 -3.62
N ARG A 67 4.67 6.82 -4.54
CA ARG A 67 4.07 6.91 -5.88
C ARG A 67 4.47 5.72 -6.75
N LEU A 68 5.74 5.30 -6.69
CA LEU A 68 6.24 4.14 -7.43
C LEU A 68 5.59 2.86 -6.93
N VAL A 69 5.50 2.69 -5.61
CA VAL A 69 4.83 1.53 -5.00
C VAL A 69 3.36 1.47 -5.41
N ARG A 70 2.69 2.63 -5.47
CA ARG A 70 1.31 2.73 -5.96
C ARG A 70 1.22 2.29 -7.42
N LEU A 71 2.05 2.86 -8.31
CA LEU A 71 2.07 2.53 -9.73
C LEU A 71 2.32 1.03 -9.96
N LEU A 72 3.33 0.46 -9.30
CA LEU A 72 3.71 -0.94 -9.44
C LEU A 72 2.56 -1.88 -9.04
N LYS A 73 1.85 -1.57 -7.95
CA LYS A 73 0.65 -2.33 -7.55
C LYS A 73 -0.49 -2.20 -8.56
N PHE A 74 -0.75 -1.00 -9.07
CA PHE A 74 -1.77 -0.80 -10.10
C PHE A 74 -1.47 -1.61 -11.36
N ILE A 75 -0.24 -1.52 -11.87
CA ILE A 75 0.21 -2.29 -13.04
C ILE A 75 0.01 -3.79 -12.81
N SER A 76 0.45 -4.29 -11.65
CA SER A 76 0.33 -5.72 -11.32
C SER A 76 -1.13 -6.21 -11.29
N VAL A 77 -2.05 -5.41 -10.75
CA VAL A 77 -3.47 -5.78 -10.71
C VAL A 77 -4.13 -5.67 -12.10
N SER A 78 -3.73 -4.71 -12.92
CA SER A 78 -4.25 -4.56 -14.29
C SER A 78 -3.95 -5.77 -15.17
N PHE A 79 -2.78 -6.40 -15.02
CA PHE A 79 -2.42 -7.63 -15.75
C PHE A 79 -3.25 -8.86 -15.37
N LEU A 80 -3.90 -8.87 -14.20
CA LEU A 80 -4.81 -9.95 -13.80
C LEU A 80 -6.23 -9.72 -14.31
N GLY A 81 -6.69 -8.46 -14.36
CA GLY A 81 -8.08 -8.12 -14.70
C GLY A 81 -8.43 -8.18 -16.20
N GLN A 82 -7.44 -8.15 -17.09
CA GLN A 82 -7.67 -8.24 -18.54
C GLN A 82 -7.70 -9.68 -19.08
N ASN A 83 -7.47 -10.69 -18.25
CA ASN A 83 -7.46 -12.10 -18.66
C ASN A 83 -8.84 -12.76 -18.64
N ASN A 84 -9.93 -11.99 -18.81
CA ASN A 84 -11.17 -12.56 -19.35
C ASN A 84 -10.95 -12.87 -20.84
N LEU A 85 -10.04 -13.81 -21.07
CA LEU A 85 -9.72 -14.37 -22.36
C LEU A 85 -10.97 -15.16 -22.76
N ILE A 86 -11.84 -14.51 -23.54
CA ILE A 86 -12.67 -15.24 -24.48
C ILE A 86 -11.66 -16.02 -25.32
N ILE A 87 -11.45 -17.29 -24.98
CA ILE A 87 -10.55 -18.20 -25.70
C ILE A 87 -11.25 -18.52 -27.00
N ASP A 88 -11.18 -17.55 -27.92
CA ASP A 88 -11.79 -17.66 -29.23
C ASP A 88 -11.02 -18.69 -30.06
N GLU A 89 -11.66 -19.27 -31.07
CA GLU A 89 -11.08 -20.33 -31.93
C GLU A 89 -9.76 -19.93 -32.59
N THR A 90 -9.50 -18.62 -32.69
CA THR A 90 -8.23 -18.04 -33.12
C THR A 90 -7.04 -18.45 -32.24
N VAL A 91 -7.19 -18.70 -30.93
CA VAL A 91 -6.06 -19.13 -30.09
C VAL A 91 -5.68 -20.59 -30.36
N LYS A 92 -6.65 -21.43 -30.75
CA LYS A 92 -6.39 -22.81 -31.18
C LYS A 92 -5.65 -22.85 -32.53
N SER A 93 -5.90 -21.90 -33.44
CA SER A 93 -5.24 -21.87 -34.75
C SER A 93 -3.75 -21.50 -34.69
N PHE A 94 -3.29 -20.88 -33.59
CA PHE A 94 -1.87 -20.59 -33.35
C PHE A 94 -1.11 -21.73 -32.65
N GLY A 95 -1.73 -22.89 -32.40
CA GLY A 95 -1.07 -24.01 -31.73
C GLY A 95 -0.77 -23.78 -30.24
N ILE A 96 -1.39 -22.77 -29.63
CA ILE A 96 -1.24 -22.46 -28.20
C ILE A 96 -2.01 -23.52 -27.41
N THR A 97 -1.28 -24.37 -26.68
CA THR A 97 -1.87 -25.39 -25.81
C THR A 97 -2.51 -24.76 -24.58
N LYS A 98 -3.53 -25.43 -24.02
CA LYS A 98 -4.15 -25.02 -22.76
C LYS A 98 -3.12 -24.87 -21.64
N ASP A 99 -2.09 -25.70 -21.66
CA ASP A 99 -0.98 -25.68 -20.70
C ASP A 99 -0.16 -24.40 -20.80
N LEU A 100 0.06 -23.87 -22.01
CA LEU A 100 0.77 -22.60 -22.19
C LEU A 100 -0.03 -21.42 -21.66
N ILE A 101 -1.36 -21.41 -21.87
CA ILE A 101 -2.26 -20.38 -21.33
C ILE A 101 -2.29 -20.46 -19.80
N ALA A 102 -2.43 -21.67 -19.24
CA ALA A 102 -2.41 -21.89 -17.80
C ALA A 102 -1.07 -21.46 -17.19
N ALA A 103 0.05 -21.81 -17.81
CA ALA A 103 1.39 -21.40 -17.39
C ALA A 103 1.54 -19.86 -17.41
N ALA A 104 1.05 -19.20 -18.46
CA ALA A 104 1.08 -17.74 -18.57
C ALA A 104 0.23 -17.07 -17.47
N PHE A 105 -0.97 -17.60 -17.19
CA PHE A 105 -1.83 -17.11 -16.11
C PHE A 105 -1.17 -17.28 -14.74
N MET A 106 -0.61 -18.45 -14.47
CA MET A 106 0.10 -18.75 -13.22
C MET A 106 1.32 -17.85 -13.05
N ALA A 107 2.10 -17.61 -14.11
CA ALA A 107 3.23 -16.69 -14.08
C ALA A 107 2.78 -15.25 -13.75
N SER A 108 1.70 -14.78 -14.37
CA SER A 108 1.12 -13.45 -14.10
C SER A 108 0.63 -13.34 -12.64
N ALA A 109 -0.15 -14.32 -12.17
CA ALA A 109 -0.66 -14.35 -10.81
C ALA A 109 0.45 -14.41 -9.76
N THR A 110 1.51 -15.19 -10.02
CA THR A 110 2.67 -15.30 -9.14
C THR A 110 3.43 -13.97 -9.05
N SER A 111 3.63 -13.29 -10.19
CA SER A 111 4.27 -11.98 -10.23
C SER A 111 3.49 -10.93 -9.41
N THR A 112 2.17 -10.86 -9.61
CA THR A 112 1.32 -9.93 -8.86
C THR A 112 1.26 -10.27 -7.37
N PHE A 113 1.21 -11.56 -7.03
CA PHE A 113 1.27 -12.01 -5.64
C PHE A 113 2.59 -11.60 -4.98
N MET A 114 3.73 -11.77 -5.66
CA MET A 114 5.03 -11.35 -5.16
C MET A 114 5.09 -9.85 -4.90
N VAL A 115 4.70 -9.03 -5.88
CA VAL A 115 4.63 -7.56 -5.71
C VAL A 115 3.76 -7.20 -4.51
N HIS A 116 2.58 -7.82 -4.39
CA HIS A 116 1.72 -7.58 -3.24
C HIS A 116 2.37 -8.01 -1.92
N HIS A 117 3.01 -9.18 -1.88
CA HIS A 117 3.64 -9.72 -0.67
C HIS A 117 4.73 -8.79 -0.12
N PHE A 118 5.56 -8.23 -1.00
CA PHE A 118 6.62 -7.29 -0.62
C PHE A 118 6.06 -5.91 -0.26
N PHE A 119 5.24 -5.32 -1.13
CA PHE A 119 4.83 -3.92 -0.98
C PHE A 119 3.56 -3.71 -0.13
N SER A 120 2.85 -4.77 0.30
CA SER A 120 1.75 -4.66 1.27
C SER A 120 2.21 -4.14 2.63
N ARG A 121 3.49 -4.35 2.97
CA ARG A 121 4.09 -3.96 4.25
C ARG A 121 4.75 -2.58 4.20
N TYR A 122 4.92 -2.02 3.00
CA TYR A 122 5.58 -0.74 2.82
C TYR A 122 4.75 0.38 3.45
N VAL A 123 5.39 1.14 4.33
CA VAL A 123 4.79 2.28 5.02
C VAL A 123 4.93 3.51 4.14
N THR A 124 3.79 4.11 3.79
CA THR A 124 3.77 5.32 2.96
C THR A 124 3.78 6.57 3.81
N LYS A 125 3.03 6.58 4.92
CA LYS A 125 2.93 7.73 5.83
C LYS A 125 2.87 7.27 7.28
N ILE A 126 3.39 8.07 8.19
CA ILE A 126 3.20 7.89 9.64
C ILE A 126 2.67 9.19 10.21
N TYR A 127 1.61 9.08 11.00
CA TYR A 127 1.00 10.17 11.74
C TYR A 127 1.20 9.92 13.24
N LEU A 128 1.64 10.93 13.96
CA LEU A 128 1.77 10.91 15.40
C LEU A 128 0.56 11.60 16.03
N HIS A 129 -0.05 10.95 17.02
CA HIS A 129 -1.13 11.58 17.79
C HIS A 129 -0.51 12.44 18.88
N GLN A 130 -0.85 13.73 18.88
CA GLN A 130 -0.44 14.66 19.92
C GLN A 130 -1.63 15.01 20.82
N PRO A 131 -1.43 15.08 22.15
CA PRO A 131 -2.47 15.57 23.04
C PRO A 131 -2.80 17.03 22.69
N LYS A 132 -4.10 17.38 22.69
CA LYS A 132 -4.64 18.69 22.30
C LYS A 132 -4.05 19.90 23.06
N THR A 133 -3.47 19.70 24.24
CA THR A 133 -2.97 20.75 25.13
C THR A 133 -1.45 20.90 25.03
N LEU A 134 -0.96 21.43 23.91
CA LEU A 134 0.43 21.88 23.81
C LEU A 134 0.45 23.35 23.33
N PRO A 135 0.92 24.30 24.16
CA PRO A 135 1.14 25.67 23.72
C PRO A 135 2.18 25.70 22.60
N THR A 136 1.98 26.59 21.63
CA THR A 136 2.77 26.80 20.39
C THR A 136 4.28 27.01 20.60
N SER A 137 4.77 27.09 21.85
CA SER A 137 6.18 27.23 22.23
C SER A 137 6.87 25.93 22.67
N PHE A 138 6.16 24.81 22.82
CA PHE A 138 6.77 23.53 23.21
C PHE A 138 7.16 22.69 21.99
N THR A 139 8.45 22.41 21.88
CA THR A 139 9.01 21.41 20.98
C THR A 139 8.29 20.07 21.13
N PRO A 140 7.94 19.38 20.02
CA PRO A 140 7.13 18.16 20.04
C PRO A 140 8.00 16.95 20.42
N THR A 141 8.57 16.88 21.63
CA THR A 141 9.80 16.09 21.80
C THR A 141 9.86 15.17 23.01
N THR A 142 8.76 14.53 23.40
CA THR A 142 8.87 13.32 24.22
C THR A 142 8.10 12.17 23.59
N ILE A 143 8.75 11.52 22.63
CA ILE A 143 8.28 10.25 22.05
C ILE A 143 8.48 9.18 23.13
N ASN A 144 7.39 8.58 23.60
CA ASN A 144 7.38 7.59 24.67
C ASN A 144 6.82 6.24 24.13
N PRO A 145 7.18 5.09 24.70
CA PRO A 145 6.51 3.81 24.43
C PRO A 145 4.97 3.84 24.36
N TYR A 146 4.29 4.70 25.14
CA TYR A 146 2.83 4.82 25.14
C TYR A 146 2.27 5.72 24.03
N THR A 147 3.12 6.39 23.25
CA THR A 147 2.68 7.26 22.17
C THR A 147 1.93 6.46 21.10
N LYS A 148 0.73 6.93 20.73
CA LYS A 148 -0.07 6.37 19.64
C LYS A 148 0.45 6.89 18.30
N MET A 149 0.58 5.99 17.33
CA MET A 149 0.85 6.38 15.94
C MET A 149 -0.07 5.66 14.97
N THR A 150 -0.47 6.36 13.91
CA THR A 150 -1.19 5.78 12.78
C THR A 150 -0.22 5.56 11.64
N ILE A 151 -0.12 4.31 11.20
CA ILE A 151 0.73 3.91 10.08
C ILE A 151 -0.16 3.69 8.86
N GLU A 152 0.14 4.38 7.77
CA GLU A 152 -0.51 4.17 6.48
C GLU A 152 0.31 3.16 5.66
N THR A 153 -0.36 2.08 5.27
CA THR A 153 0.12 1.09 4.31
C THR A 153 -0.80 1.01 3.11
N ARG A 154 -0.51 0.14 2.15
CA ARG A 154 -1.29 0.03 0.90
C ARG A 154 -1.86 -1.37 0.73
N SER A 155 -3.14 -1.46 0.40
CA SER A 155 -3.83 -2.71 0.06
C SER A 155 -3.36 -3.27 -1.30
N LEU A 156 -3.97 -4.38 -1.73
CA LEU A 156 -3.76 -4.98 -3.07
C LEU A 156 -4.07 -3.96 -4.18
N PHE A 157 -5.20 -3.28 -4.07
CA PHE A 157 -5.67 -2.27 -5.03
C PHE A 157 -5.07 -0.87 -4.78
N ALA A 158 -3.92 -0.82 -4.10
CA ALA A 158 -3.23 0.41 -3.70
C ALA A 158 -4.09 1.40 -2.89
N LEU A 159 -5.18 0.94 -2.28
CA LEU A 159 -5.98 1.74 -1.35
C LEU A 159 -5.20 1.96 -0.05
N PRO A 160 -5.29 3.14 0.56
CA PRO A 160 -4.66 3.39 1.85
C PRO A 160 -5.29 2.50 2.91
N LYS A 161 -4.46 1.91 3.77
CA LYS A 161 -4.85 1.08 4.91
C LYS A 161 -4.17 1.64 6.14
N LEU A 162 -4.97 2.26 7.00
CA LEU A 162 -4.51 2.85 8.24
C LEU A 162 -4.46 1.79 9.34
N THR A 163 -3.45 1.86 10.19
CA THR A 163 -3.29 0.98 11.33
C THR A 163 -2.75 1.80 12.50
N THR A 164 -3.59 2.00 13.51
CA THR A 164 -3.26 2.76 14.72
C THR A 164 -2.75 1.81 15.79
N VAL A 165 -1.52 2.03 16.25
CA VAL A 165 -0.85 1.18 17.25
C VAL A 165 0.04 2.06 18.13
N GLU A 166 0.16 1.70 19.40
CA GLU A 166 1.12 2.33 20.33
C GLU A 166 2.52 1.75 20.15
N LEU A 167 3.56 2.57 20.35
CA LEU A 167 4.96 2.16 20.11
C LEU A 167 5.35 0.90 20.91
N ARG A 168 4.88 0.78 22.16
CA ARG A 168 5.11 -0.39 23.03
C ARG A 168 4.57 -1.70 22.47
N HIS A 169 3.60 -1.65 21.55
CA HIS A 169 3.01 -2.84 20.95
C HIS A 169 3.74 -3.28 19.68
N LEU A 170 4.80 -2.57 19.29
CA LEU A 170 5.66 -2.94 18.19
C LEU A 170 6.95 -3.60 18.69
N ASN A 171 7.43 -4.56 17.91
CA ASN A 171 8.68 -5.26 18.10
C ASN A 171 9.57 -4.96 16.89
N PRO A 172 10.82 -4.50 17.08
CA PRO A 172 11.74 -4.35 15.96
C PRO A 172 12.05 -5.70 15.35
N MET A 173 12.25 -5.70 14.04
CA MET A 173 12.71 -6.87 13.31
C MET A 173 14.02 -6.55 12.63
N ASN A 174 15.02 -7.41 12.82
CA ASN A 174 16.29 -7.31 12.12
C ASN A 174 16.22 -8.04 10.77
N ARG A 175 15.32 -7.61 9.87
CA ARG A 175 15.19 -8.16 8.52
C ARG A 175 15.14 -7.02 7.51
N SER A 176 15.81 -7.17 6.37
CA SER A 176 16.04 -6.09 5.39
C SER A 176 14.78 -5.43 4.81
N TYR A 177 13.60 -6.03 4.95
CA TYR A 177 12.32 -5.55 4.41
C TYR A 177 11.19 -5.56 5.45
N ILE A 178 11.52 -5.63 6.75
CA ILE A 178 10.55 -5.51 7.85
C ILE A 178 11.24 -4.77 8.99
N THR A 179 10.80 -3.56 9.27
CA THR A 179 11.29 -2.74 10.38
C THR A 179 10.58 -3.13 11.67
N TRP A 180 9.26 -3.28 11.64
CA TRP A 180 8.45 -3.53 12.83
C TRP A 180 7.43 -4.65 12.62
N ARG A 181 7.10 -5.34 13.71
CA ARG A 181 6.00 -6.29 13.80
C ARG A 181 5.18 -6.04 15.05
N VAL A 182 3.86 -6.15 14.96
CA VAL A 182 2.98 -6.11 16.14
C VAL A 182 3.28 -7.29 17.06
N LYS A 183 3.42 -7.03 18.36
CA LYS A 183 3.68 -8.04 19.39
C LYS A 183 2.56 -9.09 19.43
N LYS A 184 2.93 -10.37 19.55
CA LYS A 184 1.95 -11.48 19.67
C LYS A 184 1.04 -11.30 20.89
N LYS A 185 1.63 -10.94 22.04
CA LYS A 185 0.90 -10.65 23.30
C LYS A 185 -0.25 -9.66 23.10
N TYR A 186 -0.03 -8.59 22.31
CA TYR A 186 -1.06 -7.60 21.99
C TYR A 186 -2.16 -8.17 21.09
N LEU A 187 -1.79 -8.95 20.07
CA LEU A 187 -2.78 -9.61 19.20
C LEU A 187 -3.66 -10.59 19.97
N ASP A 188 -3.09 -11.33 20.92
CA ASP A 188 -3.83 -12.27 21.77
C ASP A 188 -4.72 -11.53 22.78
N PHE A 189 -4.25 -10.39 23.31
CA PHE A 189 -5.07 -9.49 24.13
C PHE A 189 -6.28 -8.97 23.35
N CYS A 190 -6.10 -8.50 22.12
CA CYS A 190 -7.21 -8.04 21.27
C CYS A 190 -8.25 -9.14 21.07
N LYS A 191 -7.81 -10.37 20.74
CA LYS A 191 -8.71 -11.52 20.58
C LYS A 191 -9.49 -11.84 21.86
N LYS A 192 -8.82 -11.88 23.01
CA LYS A 192 -9.45 -12.16 24.32
C LYS A 192 -10.48 -11.11 24.71
N LYS A 193 -10.24 -9.85 24.36
CA LYS A 193 -11.15 -8.72 24.64
C LYS A 193 -12.22 -8.50 23.57
N GLY A 194 -12.28 -9.32 22.52
CA GLY A 194 -13.20 -9.12 21.39
C GLY A 194 -12.87 -7.90 20.53
N ILE A 195 -11.70 -7.29 20.72
CA ILE A 195 -11.24 -6.14 19.92
C ILE A 195 -10.71 -6.67 18.59
N LYS A 196 -11.16 -6.07 17.48
CA LYS A 196 -10.69 -6.44 16.14
C LYS A 196 -9.18 -6.19 16.04
N PRO A 197 -8.35 -7.23 15.79
CA PRO A 197 -6.91 -7.05 15.70
C PRO A 197 -6.55 -6.21 14.46
N PRO A 198 -5.40 -5.51 14.50
CA PRO A 198 -4.95 -4.73 13.36
C PRO A 198 -4.77 -5.62 12.14
N ALA A 199 -5.36 -5.20 11.02
CA ALA A 199 -5.35 -5.96 9.79
C ALA A 199 -3.95 -6.01 9.13
N GLN A 200 -3.03 -5.12 9.51
CA GLN A 200 -1.62 -5.15 9.11
C GLN A 200 -0.76 -5.37 10.36
N LYS A 201 0.13 -6.37 10.30
CA LYS A 201 0.95 -6.79 11.46
C LYS A 201 2.44 -6.58 11.28
N LYS A 202 2.88 -6.28 10.06
CA LYS A 202 4.29 -6.14 9.67
C LYS A 202 4.42 -4.84 8.88
N PHE A 203 5.45 -4.07 9.19
CA PHE A 203 5.68 -2.76 8.62
C PHE A 203 7.13 -2.67 8.15
N TRP A 204 7.30 -2.13 6.95
CA TRP A 204 8.59 -1.79 6.38
C TRP A 204 8.65 -0.29 6.21
N VAL A 205 9.49 0.34 7.01
CA VAL A 205 9.76 1.77 6.99
C VAL A 205 11.13 1.96 6.40
N ASP A 206 11.17 2.65 5.27
CA ASP A 206 12.37 3.13 4.62
C ASP A 206 12.57 4.60 5.04
N TYR A 207 13.20 4.79 6.21
CA TYR A 207 13.36 6.12 6.81
C TYR A 207 14.56 6.88 6.23
N GLU A 208 15.47 6.21 5.52
CA GLU A 208 16.58 6.85 4.81
C GLU A 208 16.08 7.66 3.62
N SER A 209 15.02 7.19 2.95
CA SER A 209 14.40 7.86 1.82
C SER A 209 13.25 8.81 2.21
N SER A 210 13.15 9.19 3.48
CA SER A 210 12.11 10.12 3.97
C SER A 210 12.23 11.51 3.38
N LYS A 211 11.10 12.16 3.07
CA LYS A 211 11.07 13.59 2.72
C LYS A 211 11.01 14.52 3.93
N ASN A 212 10.52 14.03 5.07
CA ASN A 212 10.25 14.82 6.28
C ASN A 212 11.10 14.30 7.46
N ASP A 213 11.17 15.08 8.54
CA ASP A 213 11.67 14.78 9.91
C ASP A 213 12.28 13.38 10.16
N VAL A 214 13.40 13.04 9.49
CA VAL A 214 14.09 11.74 9.59
C VAL A 214 14.48 11.44 11.04
N GLU A 215 14.88 12.48 11.77
CA GLU A 215 15.31 12.39 13.16
C GLU A 215 14.20 11.90 14.09
N ILE A 216 12.96 12.30 13.84
CA ILE A 216 11.80 11.87 14.64
C ILE A 216 11.57 10.37 14.43
N VAL A 217 11.65 9.89 13.19
CA VAL A 217 11.50 8.46 12.89
C VAL A 217 12.62 7.64 13.50
N LYS A 218 13.87 8.13 13.45
CA LYS A 218 15.01 7.49 14.15
C LYS A 218 14.77 7.41 15.65
N LYS A 219 14.26 8.48 16.28
CA LYS A 219 13.87 8.48 17.70
C LYS A 219 12.79 7.42 17.98
N ILE A 220 11.76 7.29 17.14
CA ILE A 220 10.72 6.25 17.28
C ILE A 220 11.33 4.85 17.22
N VAL A 221 12.21 4.60 16.25
CA VAL A 221 12.90 3.30 16.13
C VAL A 221 13.69 2.98 17.40
N ASN A 222 14.42 3.96 17.94
CA ASN A 222 15.19 3.79 19.18
C ASN A 222 14.29 3.50 20.38
N VAL A 223 13.21 4.26 20.57
CA VAL A 223 12.23 4.03 21.65
C VAL A 223 11.61 2.63 21.56
N ILE A 224 11.28 2.18 20.36
CA ILE A 224 10.76 0.81 20.14
C ILE A 224 11.84 -0.22 20.50
N ASN A 225 13.10 -0.01 20.10
CA ASN A 225 14.20 -0.93 20.42
C ASN A 225 14.44 -1.05 21.93
N GLU A 226 14.46 0.09 22.64
CA GLU A 226 14.67 0.15 24.09
C GLU A 226 13.51 -0.50 24.87
N SER A 227 12.26 -0.18 24.51
CA SER A 227 11.08 -0.79 25.13
C SER A 227 11.08 -2.31 25.02
N ASN A 228 11.57 -2.87 23.91
CA ASN A 228 11.66 -4.32 23.75
C ASN A 228 12.77 -4.96 24.57
N ARG A 229 13.87 -4.24 24.85
CA ARG A 229 14.91 -4.73 25.76
C ARG A 229 14.37 -4.88 27.19
N ILE A 230 13.58 -3.90 27.64
CA ILE A 230 12.99 -3.91 28.99
C ILE A 230 12.01 -5.08 29.14
N ASP A 231 11.16 -5.34 28.13
CA ASP A 231 10.19 -6.46 28.15
C ASP A 231 10.83 -7.87 28.13
N MET A 232 12.15 -7.97 27.90
CA MET A 232 12.89 -9.23 27.86
C MET A 232 13.65 -9.54 29.16
N ILE A 233 13.78 -8.56 30.06
CA ILE A 233 14.35 -8.71 31.40
C ILE A 233 13.22 -9.08 32.35
#